data_AF-A0A2U2PL00-F1
#
_entry.id   AF-A0A2U2PL00-F1
#
_cell.length_a   1.000
_cell.length_b   1.000
_cell.length_c   1.000
_cell.angle_alpha   90.00
_cell.angle_beta   90.00
_cell.angle_gamma   90.00
#
_symmetry.space_group_name_H-M   'P 1'
#
loop_
_entity.id
_entity.type
_entity.pdbx_description
1 polymer ?
#
loop_
_entity_poly.entity_id
_entity_poly.type
_entity_poly.pdbx_seq_one_letter_code
_entity_poly.pdbx_strand_id
1 'polypeptide(L)' 'MASDFFLVLIDGEPTRFEKARIIEIEPYPGGTKIIIEASHTEEEPLVYFTSEQYDNVMKSYLG' A
#
# COMPACT_ATOMS: atom_id res chain seq x y z
N MET A 1 -4.37 -5.78 18.90
CA MET A 1 -3.05 -5.93 18.26
C MET A 1 -3.22 -5.43 16.84
N ALA A 2 -2.52 -4.37 16.43
CA ALA A 2 -2.59 -3.91 15.05
C ALA A 2 -2.10 -5.05 14.14
N SER A 3 -2.84 -5.36 13.08
CA SER A 3 -2.42 -6.37 12.10
C SER A 3 -1.10 -5.92 11.45
N ASP A 4 -0.13 -6.83 11.33
CA ASP A 4 1.15 -6.59 10.62
C ASP A 4 0.96 -6.38 9.12
N PHE A 5 -0.26 -6.64 8.63
CA PHE A 5 -0.65 -6.56 7.23
C PHE A 5 -1.90 -5.70 7.08
N PHE A 6 -2.06 -5.12 5.90
CA PHE A 6 -3.30 -4.48 5.47
C PHE A 6 -3.66 -4.93 4.06
N LEU A 7 -4.92 -4.73 3.68
CA LEU A 7 -5.49 -5.23 2.44
C LEU A 7 -6.06 -4.06 1.63
N VAL A 8 -5.73 -4.03 0.35
CA VAL A 8 -6.11 -3.00 -0.62
C VAL A 8 -6.47 -3.68 -1.94
N LEU A 9 -7.45 -3.15 -2.64
CA LEU A 9 -7.83 -3.59 -3.98
C LEU A 9 -6.89 -2.95 -5.01
N ILE A 10 -6.08 -3.77 -5.67
CA ILE A 10 -5.26 -3.36 -6.82
C ILE A 10 -5.91 -3.97 -8.05
N ASP A 11 -6.32 -3.14 -9.01
CA ASP A 11 -7.03 -3.57 -10.22
C ASP A 11 -8.25 -4.49 -9.97
N GLY A 12 -8.92 -4.29 -8.82
CA GLY A 12 -10.07 -5.09 -8.39
C GLY A 12 -9.71 -6.40 -7.68
N GLU A 13 -8.42 -6.72 -7.54
CA GLU A 13 -7.96 -7.89 -6.80
C GLU A 13 -7.51 -7.52 -5.38
N PRO A 14 -7.97 -8.26 -4.34
CA PRO A 14 -7.55 -8.03 -2.97
C PRO A 14 -6.07 -8.39 -2.80
N THR A 15 -5.25 -7.36 -2.67
CA THR A 15 -3.80 -7.45 -2.50
C THR A 15 -3.43 -7.19 -1.05
N ARG A 16 -2.63 -8.08 -0.48
CA ARG A 16 -2.15 -7.98 0.90
C ARG A 16 -0.75 -7.38 0.93
N PHE A 17 -0.57 -6.36 1.76
CA PHE A 17 0.71 -5.69 1.98
C PHE A 17 1.19 -5.85 3.42
N GLU A 18 2.50 -6.03 3.59
CA GLU A 18 3.18 -6.00 4.88
C GLU A 18 3.46 -4.56 5.30
N LYS A 19 2.97 -4.13 6.47
CA LYS A 19 3.13 -2.75 6.94
C LYS A 19 4.59 -2.36 7.14
N ALA A 20 5.43 -3.34 7.54
CA ALA A 20 6.87 -3.14 7.75
C ALA A 20 7.63 -2.81 6.46
N ARG A 21 7.08 -3.14 5.29
CA ARG A 21 7.69 -2.89 3.98
C ARG A 21 7.18 -1.61 3.31
N ILE A 22 6.19 -0.95 3.90
CA ILE A 22 5.66 0.30 3.35
C ILE A 22 6.65 1.41 3.63
N ILE A 23 7.14 2.03 2.57
CA ILE A 23 7.95 3.25 2.66
C ILE A 23 7.02 4.45 2.79
N GLU A 24 6.02 4.54 1.91
CA GLU A 24 5.12 5.70 1.85
C GLU A 24 3.75 5.34 1.25
N ILE A 25 2.70 6.02 1.72
CA ILE A 25 1.36 5.98 1.15
C ILE A 25 0.95 7.43 0.90
N GLU A 26 0.62 7.77 -0.33
CA GLU A 26 0.29 9.13 -0.72
C GLU A 26 -0.97 9.21 -1.61
N PRO A 27 -1.76 10.29 -1.53
CA PRO A 27 -2.89 10.50 -2.42
C PRO A 27 -2.40 10.67 -3.86
N TYR A 28 -3.11 10.05 -4.81
CA TYR A 28 -2.80 10.13 -6.24
C TYR A 28 -4.05 10.52 -7.04
N PRO A 29 -3.95 11.30 -8.12
CA PRO A 29 -5.11 11.59 -8.97
C PRO A 29 -5.76 10.29 -9.50
N GLY A 30 -6.92 9.93 -8.95
CA GLY A 30 -7.63 8.70 -9.27
C GLY A 30 -7.58 7.60 -8.20
N GLY A 31 -6.94 7.85 -7.05
CA GLY A 31 -6.95 6.93 -5.90
C GLY A 31 -5.76 7.14 -4.96
N THR A 32 -4.97 6.09 -4.75
CA THR A 32 -3.85 6.10 -3.80
C THR A 32 -2.63 5.43 -4.41
N LYS A 33 -1.45 6.01 -4.15
CA LYS A 33 -0.16 5.44 -4.50
C LYS A 33 0.49 4.85 -3.24
N ILE A 34 1.02 3.65 -3.37
CA ILE A 34 1.67 2.89 -2.29
C ILE A 34 3.08 2.57 -2.75
N ILE A 35 4.09 2.99 -1.98
CA ILE A 35 5.50 2.75 -2.25
C ILE A 35 6.01 1.73 -1.24
N ILE A 36 6.58 0.63 -1.72
CA ILE A 36 7.08 -0.45 -0.87
C ILE A 36 8.55 -0.75 -1.15
N GLU A 37 9.24 -1.20 -0.11
CA GLU A 37 10.61 -1.68 -0.21
C GLU A 37 10.66 -2.97 -1.04
N ALA A 38 11.56 -2.98 -2.02
CA ALA A 38 11.86 -4.17 -2.80
C ALA A 38 12.54 -5.23 -1.91
N SER A 39 12.44 -6.50 -2.31
CA SER A 39 12.88 -7.61 -1.45
C SER A 39 14.41 -7.65 -1.28
N HIS A 40 15.15 -6.95 -2.14
CA HIS A 40 16.60 -6.79 -2.06
C HIS A 40 16.97 -5.31 -1.99
N THR A 41 17.94 -4.97 -1.14
CA THR A 41 18.37 -3.58 -0.86
C THR A 41 18.98 -2.84 -2.06
N GLU A 42 19.29 -3.55 -3.15
CA GLU A 42 19.82 -2.97 -4.39
C GLU A 42 18.73 -2.75 -5.46
N GLU A 43 17.49 -3.17 -5.20
CA GLU A 43 16.37 -3.02 -6.12
C GLU A 43 15.64 -1.69 -5.91
N GLU A 44 15.11 -1.13 -7.01
CA GLU A 44 14.29 0.07 -6.95
C GLU A 44 12.97 -0.21 -6.19
N PRO A 45 12.47 0.75 -5.37
CA PRO A 45 11.19 0.61 -4.69
C PRO A 45 10.05 0.27 -5.64
N LEU A 46 9.16 -0.61 -5.21
CA LEU A 46 7.98 -0.97 -6.00
C LEU A 46 6.86 0.02 -5.73
N VAL A 47 6.20 0.47 -6.79
CA VAL A 47 5.11 1.43 -6.73
C VAL A 47 3.82 0.77 -7.20
N TYR A 48 2.81 0.80 -6.34
CA TYR A 48 1.46 0.31 -6.63
C TYR A 48 0.48 1.45 -6.66
N PHE A 49 -0.53 1.33 -7.51
CA PHE A 49 -1.65 2.26 -7.60
C PHE A 49 -2.93 1.51 -7.32
N THR A 50 -3.77 2.07 -6.47
CA THR A 50 -5.14 1.61 -6.25
C THR A 50 -6.11 2.71 -6.63
N SER A 51 -7.30 2.34 -7.10
CA SER A 51 -8.43 3.25 -7.27
C SER A 51 -9.12 3.60 -5.95
N GLU A 52 -8.73 2.96 -4.84
CA GLU A 52 -9.24 3.28 -3.53
C GLU A 52 -8.80 4.67 -3.07
N GLN A 53 -9.71 5.38 -2.40
CA GLN A 53 -9.41 6.68 -1.82
C GLN A 53 -8.41 6.56 -0.67
N TYR A 54 -7.53 7.56 -0.55
CA TYR A 54 -6.48 7.61 0.46
C TYR A 54 -7.00 7.34 1.88
N ASP A 55 -8.12 7.96 2.25
CA ASP A 55 -8.72 7.77 3.58
C ASP A 55 -9.14 6.32 3.86
N ASN A 56 -9.57 5.58 2.83
CA ASN A 56 -9.95 4.18 2.98
C ASN A 56 -8.70 3.29 3.12
N VAL A 57 -7.69 3.55 2.30
CA VAL A 57 -6.39 2.87 2.38
C VAL A 57 -5.75 3.11 3.75
N MET A 58 -5.76 4.34 4.24
CA MET A 58 -5.20 4.70 5.55
C MET A 58 -5.98 4.09 6.71
N LYS A 59 -7.31 3.96 6.61
CA LYS A 59 -8.09 3.20 7.61
C LYS A 59 -7.69 1.73 7.65
N SER A 60 -7.51 1.10 6.48
CA SER A 60 -7.02 -0.28 6.38
C SER A 60 -5.58 -0.42 6.94
N TYR A 61 -4.72 0.54 6.63
CA TYR A 61 -3.34 0.59 7.09
C TYR A 61 -3.21 0.85 8.59
N LEU A 62 -4.03 1.72 9.18
CA LEU A 62 -3.93 2.09 10.59
C LEU A 62 -4.61 1.07 11.51
N GLY A 63 -5.64 0.37 11.02
CA GLY A 63 -6.25 -0.83 11.64
C GLY A 63 -6.51 -0.71 13.14
#